data_AF-A0A2K9PW04-F1
#
_entry.id   AF-A0A2K9PW04-F1
#
_cell.length_a   1.000
_cell.length_b   1.000
_cell.length_c   1.000
_cell.angle_alpha   90.00
_cell.angle_beta   90.00
_cell.angle_gamma   90.00
#
_symmetry.space_group_name_H-M   'P 1'
#
loop_
_entity.id
_entity.type
_entity.pdbx_description
1 polymer ?
#
loop_
_entity_poly.entity_id
_entity_poly.type
_entity_poly.pdbx_seq_one_letter_code
_entity_poly.pdbx_strand_id
1 'polypeptide(L)'
;MKQAHTVRLFNDKELSYLRLRYQGINKDTIVEKLQLKNKKECAEIEKLILNKLSVNNLYNAYRLAFNLELLNREDFMMADIKKEASKFSEKITKILLSTKISDEEKELEVYLILLVFQMKIEYSYLFKKGGKDTVLQIV
;
A
#
# COMPACT_ATOMS: atom_id res chain seq x y z
N MET A 1 -7.90 25.14 11.02
CA MET A 1 -9.27 24.62 10.82
C MET A 1 -9.42 23.68 9.60
N LYS A 2 -8.37 23.03 9.07
CA LYS A 2 -8.49 22.10 7.93
C LYS A 2 -8.85 20.64 8.33
N GLN A 3 -8.55 20.22 9.56
CA GLN A 3 -8.70 18.82 10.00
C GLN A 3 -10.15 18.32 10.09
N ALA A 4 -11.10 19.16 10.57
CA ALA A 4 -12.47 18.71 10.82
C ALA A 4 -13.26 18.36 9.54
N HIS A 5 -12.88 18.95 8.39
CA HIS A 5 -13.63 18.75 7.15
C HIS A 5 -13.21 17.49 6.39
N THR A 6 -11.95 17.09 6.46
CA THR A 6 -11.40 15.89 5.78
C THR A 6 -11.87 14.59 6.44
N VAL A 7 -12.01 14.58 7.77
CA VAL A 7 -12.54 13.44 8.55
C VAL A 7 -14.01 13.17 8.21
N ARG A 8 -14.77 14.18 7.75
CA ARG A 8 -16.16 13.98 7.29
C ARG A 8 -16.27 13.30 5.92
N LEU A 9 -15.19 13.22 5.13
CA LEU A 9 -15.24 12.64 3.78
C LEU A 9 -15.12 11.12 3.79
N PHE A 10 -14.39 10.54 4.76
CA PHE A 10 -14.17 9.11 4.88
C PHE A 10 -14.88 8.53 6.10
N ASN A 11 -15.52 7.38 5.94
CA ASN A 11 -16.08 6.65 7.06
C ASN A 11 -15.04 5.69 7.68
N ASP A 12 -15.33 5.18 8.87
CA ASP A 12 -14.41 4.30 9.61
C ASP A 12 -14.08 3.01 8.86
N LYS A 13 -15.01 2.47 8.07
CA LYS A 13 -14.77 1.28 7.24
C LYS A 13 -13.77 1.57 6.12
N GLU A 14 -13.88 2.72 5.46
CA GLU A 14 -12.94 3.14 4.41
C GLU A 14 -11.54 3.40 4.96
N LEU A 15 -11.44 4.07 6.11
CA LEU A 15 -10.16 4.29 6.79
C LEU A 15 -9.54 2.98 7.27
N SER A 16 -10.35 2.08 7.83
CA SER A 16 -9.89 0.75 8.26
C SER A 16 -9.46 -0.11 7.07
N TYR A 17 -10.18 -0.04 5.96
CA TYR A 17 -9.80 -0.68 4.70
C TYR A 17 -8.43 -0.18 4.23
N LEU A 18 -8.22 1.14 4.16
CA LEU A 18 -6.93 1.73 3.78
C LEU A 18 -5.80 1.24 4.69
N ARG A 19 -6.00 1.23 6.02
CA ARG A 19 -5.01 0.74 6.99
C ARG A 19 -4.65 -0.73 6.74
N LEU A 20 -5.65 -1.61 6.65
CA LEU A 20 -5.44 -3.05 6.48
C LEU A 20 -4.78 -3.38 5.13
N ARG A 21 -5.22 -2.73 4.05
CA ARG A 21 -4.59 -2.91 2.73
C ARG A 21 -3.15 -2.42 2.70
N TYR A 22 -2.87 -1.30 3.35
CA TYR A 22 -1.50 -0.79 3.46
C TYR A 22 -0.59 -1.74 4.24
N GLN A 23 -1.10 -2.34 5.32
CA GLN A 23 -0.41 -3.40 6.09
C GLN A 23 -0.21 -4.71 5.30
N GLY A 24 -0.68 -4.79 4.06
CA GLY A 24 -0.54 -5.97 3.20
C GLY A 24 -1.52 -7.10 3.52
N ILE A 25 -2.57 -6.83 4.30
CA ILE A 25 -3.62 -7.82 4.55
C ILE A 25 -4.36 -8.10 3.23
N ASN A 26 -4.60 -9.38 2.96
CA ASN A 26 -5.28 -9.82 1.76
C ASN A 26 -6.79 -9.47 1.81
N LYS A 27 -7.46 -9.49 0.65
CA LYS A 27 -8.87 -9.09 0.55
C LYS A 27 -9.82 -10.03 1.30
N ASP A 28 -9.51 -11.33 1.37
CA ASP A 28 -10.30 -12.32 2.12
C ASP A 28 -10.36 -11.97 3.61
N THR A 29 -9.19 -11.80 4.24
CA THR A 29 -9.08 -11.43 5.65
C THR A 29 -9.66 -10.03 5.92
N ILE A 30 -9.63 -9.12 4.95
CA ILE A 30 -10.27 -7.80 5.10
C ILE A 30 -11.79 -7.90 5.10
N VAL A 31 -12.37 -8.74 4.23
CA VAL A 31 -13.82 -9.00 4.20
C VAL A 31 -14.28 -9.49 5.57
N GLU A 32 -13.55 -10.44 6.16
CA GLU A 32 -13.82 -10.94 7.50
C GLU A 32 -13.67 -9.85 8.58
N LYS A 33 -12.53 -9.14 8.60
CA LYS A 33 -12.24 -8.13 9.62
C LYS A 33 -13.19 -6.94 9.60
N LEU A 34 -13.66 -6.55 8.42
CA LEU A 34 -14.57 -5.42 8.25
C LEU A 34 -16.05 -5.84 8.20
N GLN A 35 -16.34 -7.14 8.41
CA GLN A 35 -17.67 -7.72 8.35
C GLN A 35 -18.41 -7.34 7.05
N LEU A 36 -17.70 -7.45 5.92
CA LEU A 36 -18.26 -7.22 4.59
C LEU A 36 -18.99 -8.47 4.12
N LYS A 37 -19.99 -8.29 3.27
CA LYS A 37 -20.80 -9.40 2.72
C LYS A 37 -19.97 -10.28 1.79
N ASN A 38 -19.07 -9.70 1.02
CA ASN A 38 -18.26 -10.41 0.03
C ASN A 38 -17.10 -9.54 -0.51
N LYS A 39 -16.29 -10.13 -1.39
CA LYS A 39 -15.20 -9.46 -2.11
C LYS A 39 -15.67 -8.31 -3.02
N LYS A 40 -16.91 -8.33 -3.49
CA LYS A 40 -17.45 -7.27 -4.35
C LYS A 40 -17.63 -5.98 -3.54
N GLU A 41 -18.19 -6.06 -2.34
CA GLU A 41 -18.29 -4.92 -1.42
C GLU A 41 -16.90 -4.37 -1.04
N CYS A 42 -15.93 -5.27 -0.84
CA CYS A 42 -14.52 -4.91 -0.62
C CYS A 42 -13.91 -4.11 -1.79
N ALA A 43 -14.24 -4.48 -3.04
CA ALA A 43 -13.82 -3.75 -4.23
C ALA A 43 -14.58 -2.42 -4.42
N GLU A 44 -15.84 -2.34 -4.01
CA GLU A 44 -16.63 -1.11 -4.03
C GLU A 44 -16.07 -0.07 -3.06
N ILE A 45 -15.67 -0.48 -1.85
CA ILE A 45 -14.96 0.37 -0.88
C ILE A 45 -13.66 0.91 -1.50
N GLU A 46 -12.86 0.05 -2.12
CA GLU A 46 -11.62 0.45 -2.81
C GLU A 46 -11.91 1.54 -3.85
N LYS A 47 -12.90 1.31 -4.71
CA LYS A 47 -13.29 2.26 -5.75
C LYS A 47 -13.77 3.60 -5.16
N LEU A 48 -14.56 3.57 -4.08
CA LEU A 48 -15.02 4.79 -3.40
C LEU A 48 -13.86 5.61 -2.86
N ILE A 49 -12.87 4.96 -2.24
CA ILE A 49 -11.67 5.63 -1.73
C ILE A 49 -10.89 6.27 -2.86
N LEU A 50 -10.65 5.54 -3.95
CA LEU A 50 -9.93 6.05 -5.13
C LEU A 50 -10.63 7.29 -5.72
N ASN A 51 -11.96 7.25 -5.82
CA ASN A 51 -12.76 8.38 -6.29
C ASN A 51 -12.68 9.58 -5.34
N LYS A 52 -12.85 9.37 -4.02
CA LYS A 52 -12.76 10.44 -3.00
C LYS A 52 -11.40 11.13 -2.99
N LEU A 53 -10.34 10.37 -3.26
CA LEU A 53 -8.98 10.90 -3.36
C LEU A 53 -8.61 11.36 -4.77
N SER A 54 -9.49 11.18 -5.75
CA SER A 54 -9.25 11.53 -7.16
C SER A 54 -7.95 10.92 -7.72
N VAL A 55 -7.75 9.63 -7.46
CA VAL A 55 -6.59 8.85 -7.90
C VAL A 55 -7.02 7.54 -8.54
N ASN A 56 -6.14 6.96 -9.38
CA ASN A 56 -6.43 5.75 -10.14
C ASN A 56 -5.79 4.48 -9.55
N ASN A 57 -5.02 4.58 -8.47
CA ASN A 57 -4.37 3.44 -7.85
C ASN A 57 -4.17 3.64 -6.34
N LEU A 58 -4.05 2.52 -5.62
CA LEU A 58 -3.92 2.51 -4.16
C LEU A 58 -2.62 3.17 -3.67
N TYR A 59 -1.53 3.15 -4.44
CA TYR A 59 -0.30 3.81 -4.04
C TYR A 59 -0.49 5.33 -3.92
N ASN A 60 -1.07 5.95 -4.95
CA ASN A 60 -1.39 7.38 -4.91
C ASN A 60 -2.42 7.69 -3.83
N ALA A 61 -3.36 6.77 -3.57
CA ALA A 61 -4.31 6.89 -2.47
C ALA A 61 -3.60 6.95 -1.12
N TYR A 62 -2.64 6.06 -0.84
CA TYR A 62 -1.89 6.09 0.42
C TYR A 62 -1.06 7.36 0.57
N ARG A 63 -0.37 7.79 -0.50
CA ARG A 63 0.42 9.02 -0.47
C ARG A 63 -0.45 10.23 -0.08
N LEU A 64 -1.64 10.35 -0.68
CA LEU A 64 -2.59 11.40 -0.31
C LEU A 64 -3.16 11.21 1.09
N ALA A 65 -3.51 9.98 1.47
CA ALA A 65 -4.04 9.68 2.80
C ALA A 65 -3.07 10.06 3.92
N PHE A 66 -1.76 9.89 3.73
CA PHE A 66 -0.74 10.40 4.66
C PHE A 66 -0.63 11.92 4.65
N ASN A 67 -0.67 12.56 3.48
CA ASN A 67 -0.59 14.02 3.39
C ASN A 67 -1.83 14.72 3.98
N LEU A 68 -2.97 14.03 3.97
CA LEU A 68 -4.23 14.47 4.53
C LEU A 68 -4.42 14.05 6.00
N GLU A 69 -3.42 13.40 6.61
CA GLU A 69 -3.48 12.88 7.99
C GLU A 69 -4.65 11.91 8.24
N LEU A 70 -5.15 11.24 7.19
CA LEU A 70 -6.15 10.18 7.30
C LEU A 70 -5.54 8.88 7.84
N LEU A 71 -4.25 8.71 7.58
CA LEU A 71 -3.42 7.62 8.07
C LEU A 71 -2.25 8.22 8.84
N ASN A 72 -2.03 7.75 10.07
CA ASN A 72 -0.84 8.15 10.81
C ASN A 72 0.34 7.35 10.34
N ARG A 73 1.43 8.05 10.07
CA ARG A 73 2.66 7.40 9.62
C ARG A 73 3.20 6.40 10.65
N GLU A 74 3.06 6.72 11.92
CA GLU A 74 3.55 5.91 13.05
C GLU A 74 2.77 4.61 13.27
N ASP A 75 1.51 4.53 12.83
CA ASP A 75 0.70 3.30 12.87
C ASP A 75 1.27 2.20 11.97
N PHE A 76 2.26 2.54 11.15
CA PHE A 76 2.91 1.64 10.21
C PHE A 76 4.39 1.57 10.54
N MET A 77 4.72 0.57 11.35
CA MET A 77 6.10 0.14 11.61
C MET A 77 6.88 0.12 10.29
N MET A 78 8.11 0.65 10.33
CA MET A 78 9.07 0.50 9.23
C MET A 78 9.08 -0.98 8.82
N ALA A 79 8.64 -1.25 7.59
CA ALA A 79 8.79 -2.59 7.06
C ALA A 79 10.27 -2.96 7.17
N ASP A 80 10.58 -4.06 7.83
CA ASP A 80 11.94 -4.59 7.82
C ASP A 80 12.25 -4.94 6.36
N ILE A 81 12.97 -4.04 5.70
CA ILE A 81 13.26 -4.13 4.28
C ILE A 81 14.05 -5.40 3.97
N LYS A 82 14.86 -5.90 4.92
CA LYS A 82 15.55 -7.19 4.74
C LYS A 82 14.54 -8.33 4.71
N LYS A 83 13.60 -8.36 5.66
CA LYS A 83 12.53 -9.36 5.70
C LYS A 83 11.61 -9.30 4.47
N GLU A 84 11.29 -8.10 4.00
CA GLU A 84 10.53 -7.94 2.76
C GLU A 84 11.36 -8.41 1.55
N ALA A 85 12.63 -8.03 1.43
CA ALA A 85 13.50 -8.49 0.35
C ALA A 85 13.55 -10.02 0.25
N SER A 86 13.67 -10.73 1.38
CA SER A 86 13.63 -12.19 1.43
C SER A 86 12.31 -12.75 0.86
N LYS A 87 11.16 -12.23 1.29
CA LYS A 87 9.85 -12.68 0.78
C LYS A 87 9.67 -12.44 -0.71
N PHE A 88 10.14 -11.29 -1.22
CA PHE A 88 10.03 -10.95 -2.63
C PHE A 88 10.96 -11.82 -3.47
N SER A 89 12.17 -12.09 -2.99
CA SER A 89 13.10 -13.03 -3.61
C SER A 89 12.50 -14.43 -3.73
N GLU A 90 11.91 -14.97 -2.65
CA GLU A 90 11.24 -16.28 -2.71
C GLU A 90 10.12 -16.35 -3.76
N LYS A 91 9.34 -15.27 -3.91
CA LYS A 91 8.28 -15.21 -4.94
C LYS A 91 8.86 -15.18 -6.35
N ILE A 92 9.89 -14.37 -6.59
CA ILE A 92 10.58 -14.29 -7.88
C ILE A 92 11.16 -15.65 -8.23
N THR A 93 11.83 -16.32 -7.29
CA THR A 93 12.37 -17.67 -7.51
C THR A 93 11.29 -18.67 -7.91
N LYS A 94 10.11 -18.65 -7.24
CA LYS A 94 9.00 -19.53 -7.60
C LYS A 94 8.47 -19.28 -9.02
N ILE A 95 8.44 -18.02 -9.47
CA ILE A 95 8.01 -17.66 -10.83
C ILE A 95 9.03 -18.15 -11.85
N LEU A 96 10.31 -17.88 -11.62
CA LEU A 96 11.40 -18.27 -12.52
C LEU A 96 11.50 -19.80 -12.68
N LEU A 97 11.23 -20.55 -11.61
CA LEU A 97 11.20 -22.01 -11.62
C LEU A 97 9.87 -22.61 -12.09
N SER A 98 8.85 -21.79 -12.35
CA SER A 98 7.56 -22.28 -12.84
C SER A 98 7.71 -22.81 -14.27
N THR A 99 7.21 -24.02 -14.51
CA THR A 99 7.11 -24.61 -15.85
C THR A 99 5.75 -24.36 -16.51
N LYS A 100 4.86 -23.63 -15.84
CA LYS A 100 3.46 -23.45 -16.25
C LYS A 100 3.18 -22.21 -17.10
N ILE A 101 4.12 -21.29 -17.16
CA ILE A 101 3.97 -19.98 -17.81
C ILE A 101 5.15 -19.72 -18.74
N SER A 102 4.94 -18.93 -19.79
CA SER A 102 6.00 -18.60 -20.75
C SER A 102 7.07 -17.71 -20.11
N ASP A 103 8.24 -17.61 -20.75
CA ASP A 103 9.30 -16.75 -20.23
C ASP A 103 8.93 -15.26 -20.26
N GLU A 104 8.12 -14.85 -21.26
CA GLU A 104 7.57 -13.49 -21.35
C GLU A 104 6.59 -13.19 -20.20
N GLU A 105 5.74 -14.15 -19.83
CA GLU A 105 4.83 -14.02 -18.69
C GLU A 105 5.59 -13.96 -17.37
N LYS A 106 6.66 -14.75 -17.22
CA LYS A 106 7.55 -14.70 -16.04
C LYS A 106 8.18 -13.32 -15.92
N GLU A 107 8.69 -12.76 -17.02
CA GLU A 107 9.33 -11.45 -17.02
C GLU A 107 8.35 -10.36 -16.55
N LEU A 108 7.11 -10.39 -17.06
CA LEU A 108 6.06 -9.46 -16.66
C LEU A 108 5.70 -9.61 -15.16
N GLU A 109 5.54 -10.83 -14.67
CA GLU A 109 5.23 -11.07 -13.25
C GLU A 109 6.37 -10.63 -12.32
N VAL A 110 7.62 -10.91 -12.69
CA VAL A 110 8.79 -10.44 -11.95
C VAL A 110 8.85 -8.92 -11.92
N TYR A 111 8.60 -8.26 -13.05
CA TYR A 111 8.54 -6.80 -13.13
C TYR A 111 7.47 -6.21 -12.20
N LEU A 112 6.26 -6.79 -12.19
CA LEU A 112 5.19 -6.36 -11.29
C LEU A 112 5.56 -6.55 -9.80
N ILE A 113 6.23 -7.65 -9.47
CA ILE A 113 6.72 -7.89 -8.10
C ILE A 113 7.78 -6.88 -7.69
N LEU A 114 8.72 -6.57 -8.58
CA LEU A 114 9.77 -5.57 -8.33
C LEU A 114 9.17 -4.18 -8.13
N LEU A 115 8.16 -3.79 -8.92
CA LEU A 115 7.42 -2.53 -8.71
C LEU A 115 6.80 -2.48 -7.31
N VAL A 116 6.17 -3.56 -6.86
CA VAL A 116 5.59 -3.61 -5.51
C VAL A 116 6.67 -3.54 -4.42
N PHE A 117 7.83 -4.15 -4.63
CA PHE A 117 8.95 -4.05 -3.70
C PHE A 117 9.52 -2.63 -3.65
N GLN A 118 9.72 -1.99 -4.79
CA GLN A 118 10.15 -0.60 -4.88
C GLN A 118 9.19 0.33 -4.13
N MET A 119 7.87 0.15 -4.28
CA MET A 119 6.90 0.92 -3.51
C MET A 119 7.15 0.77 -2.00
N LYS A 120 7.39 -0.45 -1.49
CA LYS A 120 7.68 -0.68 -0.07
C LYS A 120 8.97 0.00 0.38
N ILE A 121 10.01 -0.01 -0.46
CA ILE A 121 11.25 0.73 -0.19
C ILE A 121 10.96 2.23 -0.13
N GLU A 122 10.33 2.80 -1.15
CA GLU A 122 9.98 4.24 -1.20
C GLU A 122 9.16 4.64 0.02
N TYR A 123 8.18 3.83 0.42
CA TYR A 123 7.41 4.05 1.65
C TYR A 123 8.32 4.09 2.88
N SER A 124 9.22 3.11 3.05
CA SER A 124 10.16 3.07 4.18
C SER A 124 11.06 4.33 4.24
N TYR A 125 11.43 4.89 3.08
CA TYR A 125 12.21 6.12 2.98
C TYR A 125 11.37 7.39 3.24
N LEU A 126 10.11 7.41 2.81
CA LEU A 126 9.18 8.50 3.13
C LEU A 126 8.92 8.65 4.63
N PHE A 127 9.09 7.59 5.43
CA PHE A 127 9.06 7.66 6.89
C PHE A 127 10.30 8.33 7.49
N LYS A 128 11.50 8.12 6.92
CA LYS A 128 12.75 8.71 7.44
C LYS A 128 12.77 10.24 7.36
N LYS A 129 12.14 10.84 6.35
CA LYS A 129 12.10 12.32 6.20
C LYS A 129 11.05 13.02 7.08
N GLY A 130 10.20 12.28 7.79
CA GLY A 130 9.20 12.85 8.71
C GLY A 130 9.75 13.25 10.09
N GLY A 131 10.96 12.82 10.44
CA GLY A 131 11.62 13.19 11.69
C GLY A 131 12.76 14.17 11.42
N LYS A 132 12.50 15.47 11.64
CA LYS A 132 13.44 16.61 11.72
C LYS A 132 14.51 16.72 10.61
N ASP A 133 14.45 17.83 9.89
CA ASP A 133 15.55 18.49 9.16
C ASP A 133 16.71 17.61 8.69
N THR A 134 16.79 17.37 7.39
CA THR A 134 18.09 17.22 6.75
C THR A 134 18.11 18.09 5.51
N VAL A 135 18.64 19.31 5.71
CA VAL A 135 19.17 20.16 4.64
C VAL A 135 20.16 19.31 3.87
N LEU A 136 19.81 18.94 2.64
CA LEU A 136 20.78 18.47 1.67
C LEU A 136 21.60 19.69 1.27
N GLN A 137 22.72 19.92 1.96
CA GLN A 137 23.82 20.68 1.39
C GLN A 137 24.35 19.85 0.22
N ILE A 138 24.06 20.32 -0.99
CA ILE A 138 24.71 19.85 -2.21
C ILE A 138 26.07 20.54 -2.24
N VAL A 139 27.13 19.74 -2.27
CA VAL A 139 28.52 20.16 -2.54
C VAL A 139 28.63 20.69 -3.95
#